data_AF-A0A419GXR7-F1
#
_entry.id   AF-A0A419GXR7-F1
#
_cell.length_a   1.000
_cell.length_b   1.000
_cell.length_c   1.000
_cell.angle_alpha   90.00
_cell.angle_beta   90.00
_cell.angle_gamma   90.00
#
_symmetry.space_group_name_H-M   'P 1'
#
loop_
_entity.id
_entity.type
_entity.pdbx_description
1 polymer ?
#
loop_
_entity_poly.entity_id
_entity_poly.type
_entity_poly.pdbx_seq_one_letter_code
_entity_poly.pdbx_strand_id
1 'polypeptide(L)'
;MHFNTIKILVTVLFLFLLVSAAASEAGQKSRSFTNEDLEKYGSTPSPPARPAEATDSQAEEISPKPVEHPLKKYVIPYSGGSRRIIIPVTFNGRITANMLLDTGAPGMHISNNLARELGLLDDKESNLWVTIGGIGGSVPAIFTIMDSIRVGEAENRFIPTFISPSISSEFDGLIGMDFMADYEVKIDNQKQVVIFEELPESSSLPAGHDERWWKATFSQFKSLRLTWERYREQIFKRESFTEREKELRMFVDRQYRKANDLYDKLSVYASEHSVPHEWR
;
A
#
# COMPACT_ATOMS: atom_id res chain seq x y z
N MET A 1 15.43 22.90 21.99
CA MET A 1 16.34 21.88 22.58
C MET A 1 15.79 20.45 22.52
N HIS A 2 14.48 20.19 22.64
CA HIS A 2 13.91 18.82 22.58
C HIS A 2 14.11 18.04 21.27
N PHE A 3 14.04 18.70 20.10
CA PHE A 3 14.12 18.02 18.79
C PHE A 3 15.44 17.26 18.54
N ASN A 4 16.57 17.75 19.08
CA ASN A 4 17.87 17.10 18.92
C ASN A 4 18.02 15.89 19.87
N THR A 5 17.43 15.95 21.05
CA THR A 5 17.46 14.83 22.01
C THR A 5 16.64 13.64 21.48
N ILE A 6 15.52 13.92 20.81
CA ILE A 6 14.66 12.94 20.15
C ILE A 6 15.38 12.30 18.95
N LYS A 7 16.04 13.10 18.10
CA LYS A 7 16.88 12.54 17.01
C LYS A 7 17.92 11.57 17.55
N ILE A 8 18.62 11.89 18.64
CA ILE A 8 19.63 11.01 19.23
C ILE A 8 18.99 9.74 19.81
N LEU A 9 17.83 9.84 20.48
CA LEU A 9 17.13 8.68 21.04
C LEU A 9 16.63 7.74 19.95
N VAL A 10 16.08 8.31 18.87
CA VAL A 10 15.66 7.59 17.66
C VAL A 10 16.87 6.96 16.98
N THR A 11 17.98 7.67 16.77
CA THR A 11 19.20 7.10 16.17
C THR A 11 19.79 5.94 16.98
N VAL A 12 19.77 6.00 18.31
CA VAL A 12 20.25 4.92 19.17
C VAL A 12 19.31 3.71 19.16
N LEU A 13 17.99 3.93 19.12
CA LEU A 13 17.01 2.86 18.93
C LEU A 13 17.09 2.24 17.52
N PHE A 14 17.41 3.06 16.51
CA PHE A 14 17.61 2.67 15.11
C PHE A 14 18.81 1.73 14.93
N LEU A 15 19.85 1.83 15.77
CA LEU A 15 20.97 0.89 15.74
C LEU A 15 20.54 -0.54 16.11
N PHE A 16 19.49 -0.71 16.94
CA PHE A 16 18.94 -2.02 17.29
C PHE A 16 17.94 -2.55 16.24
N LEU A 17 17.26 -1.67 15.49
CA LEU A 17 16.40 -2.05 14.36
C LEU A 17 17.19 -2.69 13.20
N LEU A 18 18.43 -2.23 12.93
CA LEU A 18 19.29 -2.76 11.87
C LEU A 18 19.62 -4.25 12.04
N VAL A 19 19.73 -4.74 13.28
CA VAL A 19 20.05 -6.15 13.56
C VAL A 19 18.85 -7.06 13.29
N SER A 20 17.62 -6.55 13.38
CA SER A 20 16.41 -7.36 13.17
C SER A 20 15.88 -7.32 11.74
N ALA A 21 16.12 -6.24 10.98
CA ALA A 21 15.71 -6.14 9.58
C ALA A 21 16.48 -7.11 8.66
N ALA A 22 17.76 -7.34 8.95
CA ALA A 22 18.60 -8.32 8.26
C ALA A 22 18.09 -9.76 8.37
N ALA A 23 17.19 -10.05 9.32
CA ALA A 23 16.60 -11.37 9.51
C ALA A 23 15.28 -11.58 8.74
N SER A 24 14.71 -10.53 8.11
CA SER A 24 13.44 -10.61 7.39
C SER A 24 13.56 -10.81 5.86
N GLU A 25 14.78 -10.79 5.32
CA GLU A 25 15.05 -11.14 3.90
C GLU A 25 15.01 -12.66 3.61
N ALA A 26 14.35 -13.44 4.45
CA ALA A 26 14.14 -14.86 4.22
C ALA A 26 13.02 -15.09 3.17
N GLY A 27 13.37 -14.85 1.91
CA GLY A 27 12.99 -15.63 0.74
C GLY A 27 11.52 -15.99 0.56
N GLN A 28 10.75 -15.09 -0.08
CA GLN A 28 9.60 -15.52 -0.85
C GLN A 28 10.10 -15.98 -2.23
N LYS A 29 10.14 -17.29 -2.48
CA LYS A 29 10.35 -17.83 -3.84
C LYS A 29 9.19 -17.38 -4.71
N SER A 30 9.36 -16.26 -5.39
CA SER A 30 8.51 -15.85 -6.50
C SER A 30 8.64 -16.88 -7.63
N ARG A 31 7.52 -17.34 -8.20
CA ARG A 31 7.55 -18.11 -9.46
C ARG A 31 8.20 -17.22 -10.51
N SER A 32 9.29 -17.68 -11.12
CA SER A 32 9.89 -16.96 -12.24
C SER A 32 8.94 -16.99 -13.43
N PHE A 33 8.69 -15.85 -14.04
CA PHE A 33 8.02 -15.79 -15.33
C PHE A 33 8.88 -16.52 -16.36
N THR A 34 8.29 -17.50 -17.05
CA THR A 34 8.97 -18.37 -18.01
C THR A 34 8.62 -18.01 -19.45
N ASN A 35 9.33 -18.60 -20.42
CA ASN A 35 8.96 -18.45 -21.83
C ASN A 35 7.59 -19.07 -22.14
N GLU A 36 7.17 -20.11 -21.42
CA GLU A 36 5.81 -20.66 -21.54
C GLU A 36 4.75 -19.64 -21.07
N ASP A 37 5.06 -18.85 -20.04
CA ASP A 37 4.18 -17.75 -19.61
C ASP A 37 4.13 -16.63 -20.67
N LEU A 38 5.23 -16.36 -21.38
CA LEU A 38 5.26 -15.40 -22.50
C LEU A 38 4.37 -15.86 -23.68
N GLU A 39 4.35 -17.16 -24.01
CA GLU A 39 3.53 -17.68 -25.11
C GLU A 39 2.03 -17.50 -24.86
N LYS A 40 1.59 -17.53 -23.59
CA LYS A 40 0.21 -17.22 -23.20
C LYS A 40 -0.22 -15.79 -23.57
N TYR A 41 0.72 -14.84 -23.59
CA TYR A 41 0.48 -13.44 -23.96
C TYR A 41 1.00 -13.07 -25.36
N GLY A 42 1.81 -13.93 -25.97
CA GLY A 42 2.52 -13.68 -27.24
C GLY A 42 1.74 -14.05 -28.49
N SER A 43 0.50 -14.55 -28.38
CA SER A 43 -0.27 -15.05 -29.52
C SER A 43 -1.75 -14.68 -29.48
N THR A 44 -2.06 -13.38 -29.43
CA THR A 44 -3.30 -12.88 -30.01
C THR A 44 -3.01 -11.63 -30.84
N PRO A 45 -2.98 -11.72 -32.18
CA PRO A 45 -3.28 -10.56 -32.99
C PRO A 45 -4.68 -10.08 -32.60
N SER A 46 -4.88 -8.76 -32.44
CA SER A 46 -6.23 -8.19 -32.38
C SER A 46 -7.07 -8.80 -33.51
N PRO A 47 -8.27 -9.35 -33.24
CA PRO A 47 -9.06 -9.95 -34.29
C PRO A 47 -9.31 -8.93 -35.41
N PRO A 48 -8.97 -9.23 -36.68
CA PRO A 48 -9.40 -8.38 -37.77
C PRO A 48 -10.93 -8.43 -37.83
N ALA A 49 -11.56 -7.26 -37.93
CA ALA A 49 -13.01 -7.15 -38.17
C ALA A 49 -13.35 -7.93 -39.45
N ARG A 50 -14.05 -9.06 -39.30
CA ARG A 50 -14.46 -9.90 -40.43
C ARG A 50 -15.88 -9.51 -40.85
N PRO A 51 -16.15 -9.26 -42.14
CA PRO A 51 -17.49 -8.96 -42.63
C PRO A 51 -18.42 -10.16 -42.42
N ALA A 52 -19.69 -9.85 -42.13
CA ALA A 52 -20.74 -10.84 -41.94
C ALA A 52 -21.04 -11.59 -43.25
N GLU A 53 -20.82 -12.90 -43.26
CA GLU A 53 -21.47 -13.82 -44.18
C GLU A 53 -22.38 -14.75 -43.39
N ALA A 54 -23.64 -14.77 -43.81
CA ALA A 54 -24.69 -15.57 -43.23
C ALA A 54 -24.58 -17.02 -43.71
N THR A 55 -24.57 -17.96 -42.76
CA THR A 55 -24.96 -19.34 -43.05
C THR A 55 -25.79 -19.87 -41.89
N ASP A 56 -27.01 -20.24 -42.26
CA ASP A 56 -28.07 -20.82 -41.46
C ASP A 56 -27.68 -22.22 -40.96
N SER A 57 -27.77 -22.45 -39.65
CA SER A 57 -28.00 -23.76 -39.04
C SER A 57 -28.41 -23.61 -37.58
N GLN A 58 -29.66 -23.97 -37.33
CA GLN A 58 -30.31 -24.04 -36.03
C GLN A 58 -29.74 -25.18 -35.18
N ALA A 59 -29.28 -24.84 -33.97
CA ALA A 59 -29.26 -25.71 -32.80
C ALA A 59 -29.36 -24.83 -31.56
N GLU A 60 -30.56 -24.71 -30.98
CA GLU A 60 -30.80 -23.99 -29.73
C GLU A 60 -30.27 -24.82 -28.55
N GLU A 61 -29.06 -24.51 -28.10
CA GLU A 61 -28.58 -24.88 -26.78
C GLU A 61 -28.73 -23.66 -25.88
N ILE A 62 -29.80 -23.64 -25.09
CA ILE A 62 -30.11 -22.55 -24.15
C ILE A 62 -29.20 -22.70 -22.91
N SER A 63 -27.92 -22.40 -23.09
CA SER A 63 -27.03 -22.05 -21.97
C SER A 63 -27.24 -20.57 -21.66
N PRO A 64 -27.60 -20.16 -20.44
CA PRO A 64 -27.66 -18.75 -20.11
C PRO A 64 -26.24 -18.18 -20.23
N LYS A 65 -25.99 -17.36 -21.25
CA LYS A 65 -24.78 -16.54 -21.32
C LYS A 65 -24.71 -15.72 -20.03
N PRO A 66 -23.59 -15.73 -19.30
CA PRO A 66 -23.35 -14.76 -18.24
C PRO A 66 -23.60 -13.37 -18.84
N VAL A 67 -24.46 -12.59 -18.20
CA VAL A 67 -24.64 -11.18 -18.55
C VAL A 67 -23.32 -10.50 -18.18
N GLU A 68 -22.41 -10.35 -19.15
CA GLU A 68 -21.20 -9.57 -18.99
C GLU A 68 -21.61 -8.10 -18.85
N HIS A 69 -21.73 -7.63 -17.62
CA HIS A 69 -21.78 -6.20 -17.36
C HIS A 69 -20.40 -5.62 -17.73
N PRO A 70 -20.34 -4.56 -18.56
CA PRO A 70 -19.06 -3.95 -18.91
C PRO A 70 -18.38 -3.42 -17.64
N LEU A 71 -17.14 -3.85 -17.42
CA LEU A 71 -16.30 -3.39 -16.31
C LEU A 71 -16.10 -1.87 -16.43
N LYS A 72 -16.15 -1.15 -15.29
CA LYS A 72 -15.96 0.30 -15.32
C LYS A 72 -14.53 0.65 -15.64
N LYS A 73 -14.35 1.76 -16.35
CA LYS A 73 -13.04 2.27 -16.77
C LYS A 73 -12.89 3.72 -16.35
N TYR A 74 -11.78 4.02 -15.71
CA TYR A 74 -11.44 5.34 -15.19
C TYR A 74 -10.25 5.87 -15.99
N VAL A 75 -10.47 6.91 -16.81
CA VAL A 75 -9.44 7.53 -17.65
C VAL A 75 -8.91 8.77 -16.95
N ILE A 76 -7.64 8.72 -16.55
CA ILE A 76 -7.01 9.70 -15.66
C ILE A 76 -5.90 10.40 -16.43
N PRO A 77 -6.01 11.70 -16.72
CA PRO A 77 -4.90 12.44 -17.31
C PRO A 77 -3.73 12.52 -16.32
N TYR A 78 -2.51 12.40 -16.83
CA TYR A 78 -1.30 12.52 -16.03
C TYR A 78 -0.36 13.62 -16.54
N SER A 79 0.46 14.15 -15.64
CA SER A 79 1.55 15.10 -15.91
C SER A 79 2.93 14.46 -15.74
N GLY A 80 4.01 15.19 -16.06
CA GLY A 80 5.40 14.67 -16.00
C GLY A 80 5.88 13.93 -17.26
N GLY A 81 4.95 13.44 -18.08
CA GLY A 81 5.24 12.79 -19.37
C GLY A 81 5.69 11.33 -19.22
N SER A 82 6.37 10.77 -20.22
CA SER A 82 6.78 9.35 -20.22
C SER A 82 7.85 8.99 -19.19
N ARG A 83 8.48 9.99 -18.55
CA ARG A 83 9.52 9.77 -17.54
C ARG A 83 8.96 9.64 -16.12
N ARG A 84 7.81 10.27 -15.86
CA ARG A 84 7.12 10.30 -14.57
C ARG A 84 5.64 10.46 -14.82
N ILE A 85 4.85 9.50 -14.38
CA ILE A 85 3.39 9.54 -14.48
C ILE A 85 2.87 10.08 -13.16
N ILE A 86 2.43 11.35 -13.16
CA ILE A 86 1.92 12.03 -11.97
C ILE A 86 0.42 12.23 -12.15
N ILE A 87 -0.37 11.64 -11.25
CA ILE A 87 -1.83 11.65 -11.28
C ILE A 87 -2.40 12.40 -10.07
N PRO A 88 -3.56 13.07 -10.21
CA PRO A 88 -4.26 13.67 -9.08
C PRO A 88 -4.98 12.58 -8.27
N VAL A 89 -4.79 12.58 -6.95
CA VAL A 89 -5.45 11.66 -6.02
C VAL A 89 -6.10 12.42 -4.90
N THR A 90 -7.38 12.14 -4.64
CA THR A 90 -8.14 12.72 -3.55
C THR A 90 -8.11 11.82 -2.33
N PHE A 91 -7.59 12.34 -1.21
CA PHE A 91 -7.48 11.68 0.07
C PHE A 91 -8.64 12.07 0.98
N ASN A 92 -9.27 11.07 1.61
CA ASN A 92 -10.38 11.23 2.58
C ASN A 92 -11.49 12.16 2.07
N GLY A 93 -11.76 12.14 0.76
CA GLY A 93 -12.74 13.00 0.08
C GLY A 93 -12.49 14.51 0.14
N ARG A 94 -11.32 14.96 0.62
CA ARG A 94 -11.09 16.36 1.00
C ARG A 94 -9.90 17.01 0.30
N ILE A 95 -8.74 16.37 0.31
CA ILE A 95 -7.49 16.96 -0.20
C ILE A 95 -7.07 16.22 -1.45
N THR A 96 -6.87 16.95 -2.55
CA THR A 96 -6.32 16.39 -3.78
C THR A 96 -4.86 16.77 -3.89
N ALA A 97 -3.98 15.77 -4.03
CA ALA A 97 -2.55 15.96 -4.17
C ALA A 97 -2.03 15.26 -5.43
N ASN A 98 -0.87 15.70 -5.91
CA ASN A 98 -0.24 15.11 -7.07
C ASN A 98 0.64 13.94 -6.62
N MET A 99 0.37 12.74 -7.13
CA MET A 99 1.05 11.52 -6.71
C MET A 99 1.76 10.88 -7.90
N LEU A 100 2.99 10.43 -7.69
CA LEU A 100 3.69 9.59 -8.64
C LEU A 100 3.05 8.19 -8.67
N LEU A 101 2.70 7.70 -9.85
CA LEU A 101 2.32 6.30 -10.04
C LEU A 101 3.60 5.45 -10.13
N ASP A 102 3.84 4.57 -9.16
CA ASP A 102 5.09 3.81 -9.03
C ASP A 102 4.83 2.30 -8.91
N THR A 103 5.00 1.57 -10.02
CA THR A 103 4.84 0.10 -10.06
C THR A 103 5.92 -0.65 -9.28
N GLY A 104 7.03 0.02 -8.92
CA GLY A 104 8.09 -0.52 -8.08
C GLY A 104 7.81 -0.41 -6.58
N ALA A 105 6.78 0.33 -6.19
CA ALA A 105 6.42 0.52 -4.79
C ALA A 105 5.37 -0.51 -4.36
N PRO A 106 5.61 -1.33 -3.32
CA PRO A 106 4.60 -2.28 -2.82
C PRO A 106 3.45 -1.59 -2.09
N GLY A 107 3.58 -0.32 -1.69
CA GLY A 107 2.58 0.40 -0.92
C GLY A 107 2.66 1.91 -1.12
N MET A 108 1.68 2.63 -0.55
CA MET A 108 1.57 4.07 -0.63
C MET A 108 2.56 4.81 0.28
N HIS A 109 3.08 5.92 -0.23
CA HIS A 109 3.91 6.85 0.51
C HIS A 109 3.46 8.29 0.29
N ILE A 110 3.42 9.09 1.36
CA ILE A 110 3.10 10.51 1.30
C ILE A 110 4.16 11.34 2.03
N SER A 111 4.29 12.60 1.62
CA SER A 111 5.20 13.54 2.26
C SER A 111 4.68 13.99 3.63
N ASN A 112 5.60 14.41 4.50
CA ASN A 112 5.26 15.06 5.76
C ASN A 112 4.35 16.29 5.59
N ASN A 113 4.43 17.00 4.46
CA ASN A 113 3.61 18.18 4.21
C ASN A 113 2.17 17.78 3.94
N LEU A 114 1.95 16.85 2.99
CA LEU A 114 0.62 16.31 2.73
C LEU A 114 0.00 15.65 3.97
N ALA A 115 0.80 14.92 4.75
CA ALA A 115 0.33 14.32 6.00
C ALA A 115 -0.11 15.36 7.04
N ARG A 116 0.56 16.52 7.13
CA ARG A 116 0.12 17.63 8.00
C ARG A 116 -1.19 18.24 7.53
N GLU A 117 -1.33 18.47 6.23
CA GLU A 117 -2.57 18.99 5.67
C GLU A 117 -3.75 18.04 5.92
N LEU A 118 -3.49 16.73 5.85
CA LEU A 118 -4.47 15.68 6.16
C LEU A 118 -4.72 15.47 7.66
N GLY A 119 -3.96 16.12 8.54
CA GLY A 119 -4.07 15.95 10.00
C GLY A 119 -3.63 14.57 10.50
N LEU A 120 -2.74 13.89 9.76
CA LEU A 120 -2.25 12.54 10.07
C LEU A 120 -1.06 12.51 11.02
N LEU A 121 -0.47 13.67 11.32
CA LEU A 121 0.66 13.77 12.25
C LEU A 121 0.16 14.26 13.61
N ASP A 122 0.34 13.44 14.65
CA ASP A 122 0.10 13.86 16.03
C ASP A 122 1.31 14.62 16.61
N ASP A 123 1.05 15.81 17.15
CA ASP A 123 2.02 16.64 17.87
C ASP A 123 2.51 15.99 19.19
N LYS A 124 1.79 14.99 19.72
CA LYS A 124 2.13 14.26 20.96
C LYS A 124 3.03 13.04 20.73
N GLU A 125 3.61 12.91 19.54
CA GLU A 125 4.49 11.78 19.18
C GLU A 125 3.83 10.40 19.35
N SER A 126 2.52 10.30 19.11
CA SER A 126 1.81 9.01 19.14
C SER A 126 1.90 8.25 17.82
N ASN A 127 2.45 8.89 16.78
CA ASN A 127 2.69 8.26 15.48
C ASN A 127 3.59 7.03 15.62
N LEU A 128 3.33 5.98 14.84
CA LEU A 128 4.14 4.77 14.84
C LEU A 128 5.38 4.99 13.96
N TRP A 129 6.55 5.02 14.57
CA TRP A 129 7.82 5.15 13.86
C TRP A 129 8.29 3.80 13.31
N VAL A 130 8.76 3.84 12.07
CA VAL A 130 9.30 2.70 11.33
C VAL A 130 10.52 3.13 10.51
N THR A 131 11.18 2.17 9.90
CA THR A 131 12.20 2.39 8.87
C THR A 131 11.66 1.85 7.56
N ILE A 132 11.74 2.66 6.50
CA ILE A 132 11.45 2.21 5.14
C ILE A 132 12.73 2.22 4.31
N GLY A 133 12.84 1.29 3.35
CA GLY A 133 14.00 1.14 2.48
C GLY A 133 13.62 1.21 1.00
N GLY A 134 14.59 1.58 0.17
CA GLY A 134 14.51 1.54 -1.28
C GLY A 134 15.91 1.63 -1.90
N ILE A 135 16.00 1.82 -3.21
CA ILE A 135 17.28 1.89 -3.93
C ILE A 135 18.19 3.00 -3.38
N GLY A 136 17.61 4.11 -2.90
CA GLY A 136 18.34 5.23 -2.31
C GLY A 136 18.79 5.02 -0.85
N GLY A 137 18.58 3.84 -0.27
CA GLY A 137 18.86 3.54 1.13
C GLY A 137 17.61 3.51 2.00
N SER A 138 17.79 3.65 3.31
CA SER A 138 16.71 3.60 4.30
C SER A 138 16.54 4.92 5.03
N VAL A 139 15.29 5.28 5.33
CA VAL A 139 14.94 6.51 6.05
C VAL A 139 13.94 6.23 7.17
N PRO A 140 13.97 7.00 8.28
CA PRO A 140 12.89 7.01 9.25
C PRO A 140 11.59 7.48 8.62
N ALA A 141 10.49 6.81 8.96
CA ALA A 141 9.16 7.13 8.51
C ALA A 141 8.12 6.90 9.62
N ILE A 142 6.91 7.37 9.39
CA ILE A 142 5.74 7.05 10.18
C ILE A 142 4.88 6.06 9.39
N PHE A 143 4.35 5.05 10.07
CA PHE A 143 3.38 4.12 9.51
C PHE A 143 1.98 4.43 10.05
N THR A 144 1.00 4.49 9.15
CA THR A 144 -0.40 4.72 9.48
C THR A 144 -1.31 4.01 8.47
N ILE A 145 -2.61 4.15 8.65
CA ILE A 145 -3.63 3.77 7.66
C ILE A 145 -4.24 5.07 7.12
N MET A 146 -4.38 5.17 5.80
CA MET A 146 -5.23 6.15 5.13
C MET A 146 -6.65 5.58 5.02
N ASP A 147 -7.67 6.36 5.38
CA ASP A 147 -9.05 5.86 5.39
C ASP A 147 -9.58 5.64 3.97
N SER A 148 -9.41 6.62 3.08
CA SER A 148 -9.70 6.43 1.66
C SER A 148 -8.84 7.28 0.73
N ILE A 149 -8.63 6.74 -0.47
CA ILE A 149 -8.09 7.46 -1.61
C ILE A 149 -9.01 7.29 -2.81
N ARG A 150 -9.04 8.29 -3.68
CA ARG A 150 -9.81 8.26 -4.91
C ARG A 150 -8.99 8.77 -6.09
N VAL A 151 -8.96 8.00 -7.17
CA VAL A 151 -8.34 8.34 -8.45
C VAL A 151 -9.44 8.43 -9.50
N GLY A 152 -9.86 9.64 -9.85
CA GLY A 152 -11.09 9.83 -10.63
C GLY A 152 -12.30 9.34 -9.85
N GLU A 153 -12.88 8.22 -10.26
CA GLU A 153 -14.00 7.56 -9.56
C GLU A 153 -13.61 6.22 -8.91
N ALA A 154 -12.41 5.71 -9.18
CA ALA A 154 -11.83 4.56 -8.48
C ALA A 154 -11.56 4.92 -7.02
N GLU A 155 -12.23 4.28 -6.08
CA GLU A 155 -12.02 4.49 -4.64
C GLU A 155 -11.49 3.23 -3.97
N ASN A 156 -10.42 3.39 -3.19
CA ASN A 156 -9.92 2.36 -2.29
C ASN A 156 -10.03 2.87 -0.85
N ARG A 157 -10.19 1.93 0.08
CA ARG A 157 -10.29 2.18 1.51
C ARG A 157 -9.26 1.35 2.25
N PHE A 158 -8.88 1.80 3.45
CA PHE A 158 -7.87 1.14 4.29
C PHE A 158 -6.54 0.94 3.54
N ILE A 159 -5.75 2.01 3.40
CA ILE A 159 -4.48 1.94 2.67
C ILE A 159 -3.33 2.08 3.68
N PRO A 160 -2.56 1.01 3.97
CA PRO A 160 -1.31 1.13 4.72
C PRO A 160 -0.40 2.18 4.08
N THR A 161 -0.01 3.19 4.86
CA THR A 161 0.64 4.39 4.34
C THR A 161 1.90 4.70 5.12
N PHE A 162 2.98 4.96 4.38
CA PHE A 162 4.21 5.49 4.94
C PHE A 162 4.27 7.01 4.78
N ILE A 163 4.71 7.70 5.82
CA ILE A 163 4.91 9.14 5.82
C ILE A 163 6.39 9.43 6.06
N SER A 164 7.04 10.15 5.17
CA SER A 164 8.44 10.55 5.35
C SER A 164 8.72 11.91 4.68
N PRO A 165 9.96 12.45 4.77
CA PRO A 165 10.31 13.67 4.04
C PRO A 165 10.01 13.58 2.55
N SER A 166 9.67 14.71 1.93
CA SER A 166 9.39 14.77 0.50
C SER A 166 10.57 14.22 -0.32
N ILE A 167 10.26 13.31 -1.24
CA ILE A 167 11.24 12.68 -2.15
C ILE A 167 11.42 13.48 -3.46
N SER A 168 10.51 14.42 -3.73
CA SER A 168 10.51 15.31 -4.89
C SER A 168 9.78 16.60 -4.56
N SER A 169 10.03 17.66 -5.34
CA SER A 169 9.24 18.90 -5.34
C SER A 169 8.11 18.90 -6.38
N GLU A 170 8.04 17.87 -7.23
CA GLU A 170 7.06 17.77 -8.33
C GLU A 170 5.76 17.05 -7.92
N PHE A 171 5.80 16.30 -6.82
CA PHE A 171 4.69 15.50 -6.34
C PHE A 171 4.79 15.29 -4.83
N ASP A 172 3.65 14.99 -4.21
CA ASP A 172 3.48 14.95 -2.76
C ASP A 172 3.66 13.55 -2.16
N GLY A 173 3.88 12.55 -3.00
CA GLY A 173 4.12 11.16 -2.63
C GLY A 173 3.99 10.22 -3.83
N LEU A 174 3.86 8.93 -3.57
CA LEU A 174 3.63 7.92 -4.60
C LEU A 174 2.49 6.95 -4.23
N ILE A 175 1.89 6.35 -5.25
CA ILE A 175 0.89 5.30 -5.14
C ILE A 175 1.46 4.05 -5.79
N GLY A 176 1.40 2.95 -5.05
CA GLY A 176 2.03 1.70 -5.41
C GLY A 176 1.06 0.63 -5.86
N MET A 177 1.56 -0.60 -5.80
CA MET A 177 0.83 -1.81 -6.16
C MET A 177 -0.33 -2.12 -5.21
N ASP A 178 -0.36 -1.54 -4.01
CA ASP A 178 -1.47 -1.66 -3.06
C ASP A 178 -2.79 -1.06 -3.57
N PHE A 179 -2.72 -0.03 -4.41
CA PHE A 179 -3.87 0.50 -5.14
C PHE A 179 -4.01 -0.16 -6.51
N MET A 180 -2.91 -0.27 -7.26
CA MET A 180 -2.97 -0.70 -8.66
C MET A 180 -3.40 -2.16 -8.84
N ALA A 181 -3.15 -3.03 -7.85
CA ALA A 181 -3.49 -4.45 -7.96
C ALA A 181 -5.00 -4.72 -8.06
N ASP A 182 -5.84 -3.77 -7.66
CA ASP A 182 -7.30 -3.91 -7.71
C ASP A 182 -7.88 -3.59 -9.10
N TYR A 183 -7.03 -3.18 -10.06
CA TYR A 183 -7.42 -2.75 -11.39
C TYR A 183 -6.52 -3.37 -12.48
N GLU A 184 -7.07 -3.54 -13.68
CA GLU A 184 -6.23 -3.61 -14.88
C GLU A 184 -5.76 -2.19 -15.24
N VAL A 185 -4.44 -1.97 -15.21
CA VAL A 185 -3.85 -0.64 -15.43
C VAL A 185 -3.21 -0.55 -16.83
N LYS A 186 -3.63 0.43 -17.63
CA LYS A 186 -3.07 0.75 -18.95
C LYS A 186 -2.52 2.17 -18.98
N ILE A 187 -1.34 2.36 -19.56
CA ILE A 187 -0.74 3.70 -19.76
C ILE A 187 -0.73 4.02 -21.25
N ASP A 188 -1.50 5.02 -21.67
CA ASP A 188 -1.50 5.53 -23.03
C ASP A 188 -0.64 6.80 -23.09
N ASN A 189 0.63 6.63 -23.48
CA ASN A 189 1.60 7.74 -23.56
C ASN A 189 1.27 8.76 -24.66
N GLN A 190 0.54 8.36 -25.70
CA GLN A 190 0.17 9.28 -26.78
C GLN A 190 -0.94 10.23 -26.31
N LYS A 191 -1.91 9.70 -25.57
CA LYS A 191 -3.00 10.49 -24.98
C LYS A 191 -2.67 11.10 -23.61
N GLN A 192 -1.54 10.70 -23.02
CA GLN A 192 -1.12 11.09 -21.67
C GLN A 192 -2.17 10.76 -20.59
N VAL A 193 -2.72 9.55 -20.65
CA VAL A 193 -3.69 9.05 -19.67
C VAL A 193 -3.27 7.70 -19.09
N VAL A 194 -3.64 7.48 -17.84
CA VAL A 194 -3.68 6.17 -17.20
C VAL A 194 -5.14 5.71 -17.19
N ILE A 195 -5.38 4.45 -17.55
CA ILE A 195 -6.71 3.86 -17.55
C ILE A 195 -6.70 2.77 -16.49
N PHE A 196 -7.58 2.91 -15.49
CA PHE A 196 -7.85 1.88 -14.49
C PHE A 196 -9.16 1.21 -14.87
N GLU A 197 -9.14 -0.08 -15.15
CA GLU A 197 -10.32 -0.90 -15.46
C GLU A 197 -10.60 -1.84 -14.30
N GLU A 198 -11.82 -1.83 -13.77
CA GLU A 198 -12.22 -2.71 -12.67
C GLU A 198 -12.00 -4.17 -13.06
N LEU A 199 -11.53 -5.00 -12.13
CA LEU A 199 -11.46 -6.43 -12.33
C LEU A 199 -12.87 -7.04 -12.25
N PRO A 200 -13.15 -8.16 -12.95
CA PRO A 200 -14.40 -8.89 -12.78
C PRO A 200 -14.66 -9.20 -11.31
N GLU A 201 -15.92 -9.12 -10.87
CA GLU A 201 -16.36 -9.57 -9.55
C GLU A 201 -16.14 -11.09 -9.43
N SER A 202 -14.91 -11.50 -9.17
CA SER A 202 -14.62 -12.85 -8.72
C SER A 202 -14.93 -12.89 -7.22
N SER A 203 -15.72 -13.87 -6.80
CA SER A 203 -16.25 -14.03 -5.44
C SER A 203 -15.17 -14.32 -4.37
N SER A 204 -13.91 -13.95 -4.58
CA SER A 204 -12.76 -14.35 -3.77
C SER A 204 -11.76 -13.23 -3.46
N LEU A 205 -12.10 -11.96 -3.64
CA LEU A 205 -11.24 -10.82 -3.23
C LEU A 205 -11.92 -9.96 -2.13
N PRO A 206 -11.95 -10.43 -0.86
CA PRO A 206 -12.36 -9.62 0.28
C PRO A 206 -11.70 -8.24 0.28
N ALA A 207 -12.53 -7.19 0.26
CA ALA A 207 -12.12 -5.79 0.18
C ALA A 207 -11.22 -5.44 -1.03
N GLY A 208 -11.31 -6.18 -2.14
CA GLY A 208 -10.50 -5.95 -3.34
C GLY A 208 -9.15 -6.66 -3.36
N HIS A 209 -8.73 -7.26 -2.24
CA HIS A 209 -7.39 -7.83 -2.12
C HIS A 209 -7.36 -9.36 -2.08
N ASP A 210 -6.27 -9.93 -2.60
CA ASP A 210 -6.04 -11.38 -2.63
C ASP A 210 -5.45 -11.93 -1.31
N GLU A 211 -5.39 -13.26 -1.19
CA GLU A 211 -4.81 -13.94 -0.03
C GLU A 211 -3.38 -13.48 0.27
N ARG A 212 -2.58 -13.24 -0.77
CA ARG A 212 -1.16 -12.88 -0.63
C ARG A 212 -1.03 -11.52 0.02
N TRP A 213 -1.83 -10.54 -0.44
CA TRP A 213 -1.88 -9.21 0.14
C TRP A 213 -2.31 -9.28 1.60
N TRP A 214 -3.41 -9.96 1.91
CA TRP A 214 -3.91 -10.06 3.28
C TRP A 214 -2.87 -10.67 4.24
N LYS A 215 -2.26 -11.80 3.86
CA LYS A 215 -1.21 -12.44 4.67
C LYS A 215 0.02 -11.53 4.85
N ALA A 216 0.44 -10.85 3.78
CA ALA A 216 1.56 -9.93 3.85
C ALA A 216 1.27 -8.73 4.78
N THR A 217 0.08 -8.13 4.66
CA THR A 217 -0.37 -7.01 5.48
C THR A 217 -0.49 -7.41 6.95
N PHE A 218 -1.15 -8.53 7.27
CA PHE A 218 -1.23 -9.02 8.65
C PHE A 218 0.16 -9.35 9.24
N SER A 219 1.04 -9.96 8.45
CA SER A 219 2.41 -10.23 8.86
C SER A 219 3.18 -8.95 9.17
N GLN A 220 3.05 -7.90 8.33
CA GLN A 220 3.67 -6.61 8.54
C GLN A 220 3.19 -5.96 9.85
N PHE A 221 1.88 -5.83 10.05
CA PHE A 221 1.31 -5.21 11.24
C PHE A 221 1.67 -6.01 12.51
N LYS A 222 1.63 -7.34 12.46
CA LYS A 222 2.05 -8.21 13.55
C LYS A 222 3.54 -8.04 13.87
N SER A 223 4.39 -7.93 12.85
CA SER A 223 5.83 -7.70 13.03
C SER A 223 6.11 -6.37 13.74
N LEU A 224 5.42 -5.30 13.33
CA LEU A 224 5.52 -4.00 13.99
C LEU A 224 5.10 -4.07 15.46
N ARG A 225 3.95 -4.70 15.74
CA ARG A 225 3.45 -4.90 17.11
C ARG A 225 4.43 -5.70 17.98
N LEU A 226 4.87 -6.86 17.51
CA LEU A 226 5.80 -7.74 18.23
C LEU A 226 7.17 -7.09 18.46
N THR A 227 7.63 -6.27 17.52
CA THR A 227 8.89 -5.53 17.66
C THR A 227 8.82 -4.56 18.83
N TRP A 228 7.77 -3.74 18.90
CA TRP A 228 7.59 -2.79 20.01
C TRP A 228 7.28 -3.47 21.34
N GLU A 229 6.56 -4.60 21.31
CA GLU A 229 6.32 -5.44 22.50
C GLU A 229 7.63 -5.91 23.13
N ARG A 230 8.55 -6.45 22.33
CA ARG A 230 9.87 -6.89 22.80
C ARG A 230 10.69 -5.75 23.38
N TYR A 231 10.74 -4.58 22.72
CA TYR A 231 11.44 -3.42 23.26
C TYR A 231 10.83 -2.96 24.59
N ARG A 232 9.50 -2.95 24.69
CA ARG A 232 8.79 -2.61 25.91
C ARG A 232 9.15 -3.54 27.05
N GLU A 233 9.11 -4.85 26.83
CA GLU A 233 9.49 -5.84 27.84
C GLU A 233 10.95 -5.67 28.30
N GLN A 234 11.88 -5.42 27.38
CA GLN A 234 13.30 -5.23 27.71
C GLN A 234 13.53 -4.00 28.59
N ILE A 235 12.94 -2.86 28.24
CA ILE A 235 13.16 -1.61 28.97
C ILE A 235 12.48 -1.65 30.35
N PHE A 236 11.34 -2.34 30.47
CA PHE A 236 10.58 -2.42 31.70
C PHE A 236 11.13 -3.43 32.72
N LYS A 237 12.16 -4.23 32.37
CA LYS A 237 12.82 -5.17 33.29
C LYS A 237 13.69 -4.51 34.37
N ARG A 238 14.04 -3.22 34.22
CA ARG A 238 14.90 -2.51 35.18
C ARG A 238 14.04 -1.83 36.25
N GLU A 239 14.54 -1.72 37.47
CA GLU A 239 13.79 -1.14 38.60
C GLU A 239 14.07 0.36 38.80
N SER A 240 15.26 0.84 38.43
CA SER A 240 15.67 2.25 38.57
C SER A 240 15.94 2.90 37.22
N PHE A 241 15.56 4.18 37.09
CA PHE A 241 15.61 4.92 35.82
C PHE A 241 16.02 6.37 36.04
N THR A 242 16.91 6.85 35.17
CA THR A 242 17.15 8.28 34.93
C THR A 242 15.94 8.92 34.24
N GLU A 243 15.82 10.26 34.28
CA GLU A 243 14.72 10.97 33.58
C GLU A 243 14.67 10.65 32.08
N ARG A 244 15.83 10.55 31.42
CA ARG A 244 15.91 10.18 30.00
C ARG A 244 15.38 8.76 29.73
N GLU A 245 15.61 7.83 30.65
CA GLU A 245 15.06 6.47 30.53
C GLU A 245 13.55 6.44 30.79
N LYS A 246 13.01 7.34 31.63
CA LYS A 246 11.56 7.51 31.78
C LYS A 246 10.92 8.02 30.49
N GLU A 247 11.54 9.02 29.83
CA GLU A 247 11.11 9.50 28.51
C GLU A 247 11.10 8.38 27.46
N LEU A 248 12.18 7.59 27.41
CA LEU A 248 12.27 6.43 26.50
C LEU A 248 11.18 5.40 26.78
N ARG A 249 10.88 5.10 28.06
CA ARG A 249 9.78 4.18 28.43
C ARG A 249 8.44 4.68 27.95
N MET A 250 8.15 5.96 28.16
CA MET A 250 6.91 6.57 27.69
C MET A 250 6.82 6.52 26.17
N PHE A 251 7.91 6.81 25.45
CA PHE A 251 7.96 6.70 24.00
C PHE A 251 7.67 5.28 23.54
N VAL A 252 8.40 4.28 24.04
CA VAL A 252 8.22 2.86 23.64
C VAL A 252 6.82 2.36 23.96
N ASP A 253 6.25 2.75 25.10
CA ASP A 253 4.87 2.40 25.43
C ASP A 253 3.86 3.05 24.46
N ARG A 254 4.06 4.31 24.04
CA ARG A 254 3.26 4.94 22.98
C ARG A 254 3.36 4.18 21.65
N GLN A 255 4.57 3.79 21.26
CA GLN A 255 4.80 3.05 20.01
C GLN A 255 4.11 1.68 20.01
N TYR A 256 4.24 0.92 21.11
CA TYR A 256 3.53 -0.35 21.28
C TYR A 256 2.02 -0.18 21.20
N ARG A 257 1.44 0.79 21.93
CA ARG A 257 -0.01 1.07 21.88
C ARG A 257 -0.46 1.44 20.47
N LYS A 258 0.30 2.27 19.76
CA LYS A 258 -0.05 2.66 18.39
C LYS A 258 0.02 1.48 17.42
N ALA A 259 1.03 0.63 17.52
CA ALA A 259 1.12 -0.59 16.72
C ALA A 259 -0.06 -1.54 16.99
N ASN A 260 -0.50 -1.65 18.26
CA ASN A 260 -1.68 -2.41 18.62
C ASN A 260 -2.96 -1.82 18.03
N ASP A 261 -3.19 -0.50 18.15
CA ASP A 261 -4.34 0.21 17.55
C ASP A 261 -4.44 -0.04 16.03
N LEU A 262 -3.31 0.02 15.32
CA LEU A 262 -3.27 -0.24 13.88
C LEU A 262 -3.57 -1.72 13.55
N TYR A 263 -3.05 -2.67 14.33
CA TYR A 263 -3.35 -4.10 14.16
C TYR A 263 -4.83 -4.42 14.44
N ASP A 264 -5.41 -3.80 15.46
CA ASP A 264 -6.82 -3.96 15.80
C ASP A 264 -7.71 -3.41 14.69
N LYS A 265 -7.36 -2.24 14.13
CA LYS A 265 -8.04 -1.67 12.94
C LYS A 265 -8.01 -2.60 11.74
N LEU A 266 -6.86 -3.20 11.44
CA LEU A 266 -6.74 -4.21 10.37
C LEU A 266 -7.66 -5.41 10.64
N SER A 267 -7.69 -5.88 11.89
CA SER A 267 -8.50 -7.02 12.29
C SER A 267 -10.00 -6.75 12.19
N VAL A 268 -10.43 -5.54 12.54
CA VAL A 268 -11.81 -5.07 12.37
C VAL A 268 -12.15 -4.97 10.89
N TYR A 269 -11.35 -4.28 10.09
CA TYR A 269 -11.57 -4.12 8.65
C TYR A 269 -11.66 -5.46 7.92
N ALA A 270 -10.78 -6.41 8.25
CA ALA A 270 -10.80 -7.76 7.71
C ALA A 270 -12.08 -8.53 8.10
N SER A 271 -12.59 -8.31 9.32
CA SER A 271 -13.83 -8.93 9.78
C SER A 271 -15.05 -8.37 9.07
N GLU A 272 -15.11 -7.05 8.88
CA GLU A 272 -16.19 -6.37 8.15
C GLU A 272 -16.28 -6.82 6.68
N HIS A 273 -15.14 -7.18 6.08
CA HIS A 273 -15.07 -7.62 4.68
C HIS A 273 -15.02 -9.16 4.52
N SER A 274 -15.36 -9.91 5.57
CA SER A 274 -15.42 -11.38 5.53
C SER A 274 -14.13 -12.06 5.07
N VAL A 275 -12.97 -11.48 5.39
CA VAL A 275 -11.65 -12.06 5.08
C VAL A 275 -11.50 -13.39 5.84
N PRO A 276 -11.15 -14.50 5.17
CA PRO A 276 -10.96 -15.79 5.83
C PRO A 276 -9.91 -15.73 6.95
N HIS A 277 -10.11 -16.50 8.03
CA HIS A 277 -9.22 -16.42 9.20
C HIS A 277 -7.80 -16.89 8.86
N GLU A 278 -7.67 -17.85 7.96
CA GLU A 278 -6.40 -18.38 7.47
C GLU A 278 -5.61 -17.40 6.59
N TRP A 279 -6.19 -16.25 6.22
CA TRP A 279 -5.50 -15.15 5.54
C TRP A 279 -4.94 -14.10 6.53
N ARG A 280 -5.26 -14.21 7.84
CA ARG A 280 -4.93 -13.24 8.89
C ARG A 280 -3.73 -13.63 9.76
#